data_AF-A0A942UX38-F1
#
_entry.id   AF-A0A942UX38-F1
#
_cell.length_a   1.000
_cell.length_b   1.000
_cell.length_c   1.000
_cell.angle_alpha   90.00
_cell.angle_beta   90.00
_cell.angle_gamma   90.00
#
_symmetry.space_group_name_H-M   'P 1'
#
loop_
_entity.id
_entity.type
_entity.pdbx_description
1 polymer ?
#
loop_
_entity_poly.entity_id
_entity_poly.type
_entity_poly.pdbx_seq_one_letter_code
_entity_poly.pdbx_strand_id
1 'polypeptide(L)'
;MGAFAYNNSAKSLEDEVGAKVENYAVMHMEKIDQLMYERIKDLESISISPSIIGAIESISSNTVQDQSSSENEDATTNNIEVEKYLNKVIKQSSYFSSLFITDKNGYIINLGTNDVSTNTFKDEEWWNEAFNEGISFKDLEYDETLEKYVMPINIAIKNEKGQSIGVI
;
A
#
# COMPACT_ATOMS: atom_id res chain seq x y z
N MET A 1 55.62 -7.30 26.69
CA MET A 1 54.72 -8.27 26.02
C MET A 1 53.24 -7.96 26.16
N GLY A 2 52.75 -7.31 27.23
CA GLY A 2 51.30 -7.05 27.42
C GLY A 2 50.64 -6.11 26.39
N ALA A 3 51.34 -5.08 25.90
CA ALA A 3 50.75 -4.12 24.96
C ALA A 3 50.43 -4.72 23.57
N PHE A 4 51.22 -5.70 23.11
CA PHE A 4 50.97 -6.40 21.84
C PHE A 4 49.79 -7.37 21.95
N ALA A 5 49.66 -8.08 23.07
CA ALA A 5 48.51 -8.94 23.33
C ALA A 5 47.21 -8.12 23.42
N TYR A 6 47.25 -6.97 24.10
CA TYR A 6 46.11 -6.07 24.21
C TYR A 6 45.65 -5.53 22.84
N ASN A 7 46.58 -5.08 21.99
CA ASN A 7 46.22 -4.53 20.68
C ASN A 7 45.64 -5.60 19.74
N ASN A 8 46.19 -6.83 19.76
CA ASN A 8 45.63 -7.94 19.00
C ASN A 8 44.25 -8.36 19.51
N SER A 9 44.03 -8.38 20.84
CA SER A 9 42.71 -8.64 21.42
C SER A 9 41.71 -7.54 21.07
N ALA A 10 42.11 -6.28 21.09
CA ALA A 10 41.24 -5.15 20.75
C ALA A 10 40.80 -5.21 19.27
N LYS A 11 41.74 -5.47 18.36
CA LYS A 11 41.44 -5.64 16.93
C LYS A 11 40.55 -6.84 16.66
N SER A 12 40.84 -7.99 17.28
CA SER A 12 40.00 -9.18 17.15
C SER A 12 38.58 -8.95 17.66
N LEU A 13 38.42 -8.15 18.73
CA LEU A 13 37.11 -7.79 19.25
C LEU A 13 36.37 -6.83 18.31
N GLU A 14 37.07 -5.85 17.74
CA GLU A 14 36.51 -4.93 16.75
C GLU A 14 36.03 -5.68 15.50
N ASP A 15 36.85 -6.59 14.98
CA ASP A 15 36.50 -7.44 13.83
C ASP A 15 35.29 -8.33 14.16
N GLU A 16 35.23 -8.93 15.36
CA GLU A 16 34.10 -9.76 15.79
C GLU A 16 32.81 -8.96 15.96
N VAL A 17 32.89 -7.77 16.57
CA VAL A 17 31.73 -6.87 16.74
C VAL A 17 31.26 -6.36 15.38
N GLY A 18 32.19 -5.97 14.50
CA GLY A 18 31.88 -5.53 13.14
C GLY A 18 31.16 -6.61 12.34
N ALA A 19 31.72 -7.82 12.31
CA ALA A 19 31.10 -8.97 11.64
C ALA A 19 29.71 -9.30 12.23
N LYS A 20 29.54 -9.17 13.55
CA LYS A 20 28.24 -9.39 14.19
C LYS A 20 27.20 -8.33 13.82
N VAL A 21 27.60 -7.06 13.77
CA VAL A 21 26.72 -5.96 13.33
C VAL A 21 26.30 -6.15 11.88
N GLU A 22 27.24 -6.50 10.99
CA GLU A 22 26.95 -6.79 9.57
C GLU A 22 25.96 -7.96 9.44
N ASN A 23 26.23 -9.08 10.12
CA ASN A 23 25.34 -10.24 10.10
C ASN A 23 23.93 -9.89 10.61
N TYR A 24 23.81 -9.06 11.65
CA TYR A 24 22.51 -8.60 12.11
C TYR A 24 21.83 -7.69 11.10
N ALA A 25 22.57 -6.77 10.47
CA ALA A 25 22.02 -5.90 9.44
C ALA A 25 21.47 -6.72 8.26
N VAL A 26 22.23 -7.69 7.76
CA VAL A 26 21.79 -8.61 6.68
C VAL A 26 20.54 -9.38 7.11
N MET A 27 20.56 -10.01 8.29
CA MET A 27 19.40 -10.76 8.79
C MET A 27 18.14 -9.88 8.95
N HIS A 28 18.30 -8.63 9.38
CA HIS A 28 17.19 -7.70 9.51
C HIS A 28 16.68 -7.22 8.15
N MET A 29 17.57 -6.96 7.18
CA MET A 29 17.19 -6.64 5.80
C MET A 29 16.41 -7.79 5.17
N GLU A 30 16.89 -9.03 5.28
CA GLU A 30 16.16 -10.21 4.77
C GLU A 30 14.75 -10.34 5.36
N LYS A 31 14.59 -10.04 6.66
CA LYS A 31 13.28 -10.03 7.31
C LYS A 31 12.38 -8.92 6.79
N ILE A 32 12.93 -7.72 6.55
CA ILE A 32 12.18 -6.60 5.98
C ILE A 32 11.73 -6.96 4.57
N ASP A 33 12.63 -7.49 3.73
CA ASP A 33 12.32 -7.91 2.36
C ASP A 33 11.22 -8.97 2.33
N GLN A 34 11.30 -9.97 3.21
CA GLN A 34 10.25 -10.98 3.33
C GLN A 34 8.91 -10.35 3.72
N LEU A 35 8.90 -9.46 4.71
CA LEU A 35 7.67 -8.79 5.14
C LEU A 35 7.09 -7.94 4.00
N MET A 36 7.90 -7.13 3.33
CA MET A 36 7.46 -6.31 2.20
C MET A 36 6.88 -7.16 1.08
N TYR A 37 7.56 -8.25 0.73
CA TYR A 37 7.07 -9.19 -0.28
C TYR A 37 5.70 -9.79 0.09
N GLU A 38 5.51 -10.21 1.36
CA GLU A 38 4.22 -10.70 1.85
C GLU A 38 3.14 -9.62 1.75
N ARG A 39 3.43 -8.38 2.13
CA ARG A 39 2.46 -7.26 2.05
C ARG A 39 2.08 -6.90 0.63
N ILE A 40 3.05 -6.86 -0.27
CA ILE A 40 2.80 -6.62 -1.70
C ILE A 40 1.91 -7.70 -2.26
N LYS A 41 2.21 -8.97 -1.98
CA LYS A 41 1.40 -10.10 -2.46
C LYS A 41 -0.03 -10.07 -1.93
N ASP A 42 -0.21 -9.68 -0.68
CA ASP A 42 -1.54 -9.50 -0.10
C ASP A 42 -2.31 -8.39 -0.84
N LEU A 43 -1.68 -7.23 -1.07
CA LEU A 43 -2.28 -6.12 -1.81
C LEU A 43 -2.56 -6.49 -3.27
N GLU A 44 -1.67 -7.22 -3.94
CA GLU A 44 -1.91 -7.75 -5.28
C GLU A 44 -3.17 -8.64 -5.29
N SER A 45 -3.29 -9.55 -4.32
CA SER A 45 -4.46 -10.41 -4.18
C SER A 45 -5.75 -9.63 -3.94
N ILE A 46 -5.67 -8.49 -3.24
CA ILE A 46 -6.81 -7.59 -3.02
C ILE A 46 -7.12 -6.84 -4.34
N SER A 47 -6.11 -6.33 -5.04
CA SER A 47 -6.27 -5.54 -6.28
C SER A 47 -6.96 -6.33 -7.41
N ILE A 48 -6.78 -7.64 -7.47
CA ILE A 48 -7.42 -8.52 -8.47
C ILE A 48 -8.79 -9.04 -8.03
N SER A 49 -9.28 -8.63 -6.86
CA SER A 49 -10.58 -9.08 -6.34
C SER A 49 -11.71 -8.63 -7.26
N PRO A 50 -12.62 -9.53 -7.70
CA PRO A 50 -13.72 -9.17 -8.58
C PRO A 50 -14.63 -8.08 -8.03
N SER A 51 -14.79 -8.01 -6.70
CA SER A 51 -15.58 -6.96 -6.04
C SER A 51 -14.97 -5.58 -6.24
N ILE A 52 -13.63 -5.47 -6.24
CA ILE A 52 -12.91 -4.21 -6.44
C ILE A 52 -12.96 -3.78 -7.90
N ILE A 53 -12.64 -4.71 -8.82
CA ILE A 53 -12.67 -4.44 -10.27
C ILE A 53 -14.09 -4.03 -10.70
N GLY A 54 -15.12 -4.79 -10.31
CA GLY A 54 -16.50 -4.51 -10.66
C GLY A 54 -17.00 -3.17 -10.11
N ALA A 55 -16.54 -2.76 -8.92
CA ALA A 55 -16.89 -1.46 -8.36
C ALA A 55 -16.27 -0.30 -9.15
N ILE A 56 -14.99 -0.39 -9.53
CA ILE A 56 -14.33 0.64 -10.35
C ILE A 56 -14.99 0.76 -11.72
N GLU A 57 -15.30 -0.37 -12.35
CA GLU A 57 -15.91 -0.39 -13.68
C GLU A 57 -17.35 0.15 -13.67
N SER A 58 -18.13 -0.14 -12.64
CA SER A 58 -19.49 0.40 -12.49
C SER A 58 -19.49 1.92 -12.29
N ILE A 59 -18.55 2.46 -11.52
CA ILE A 59 -18.39 3.91 -11.31
C ILE A 59 -17.93 4.59 -12.61
N SER A 60 -16.95 4.00 -13.30
CA SER A 60 -16.42 4.53 -14.56
C SER A 60 -17.46 4.57 -15.68
N SER A 61 -18.43 3.66 -15.67
CA SER A 61 -19.51 3.60 -16.65
C SER A 61 -20.57 4.70 -16.42
N ASN A 62 -20.80 5.06 -15.16
CA ASN A 62 -21.77 6.09 -14.77
C ASN A 62 -21.26 7.52 -15.02
N THR A 63 -19.94 7.74 -15.16
CA THR A 63 -19.38 9.09 -15.39
C THR A 63 -19.63 9.64 -16.81
N VAL A 64 -20.18 8.82 -17.73
CA VAL A 64 -20.47 9.22 -19.12
C VAL A 64 -21.93 9.65 -19.33
N GLN A 65 -22.81 9.48 -18.34
CA GLN A 65 -24.23 9.75 -18.51
C GLN A 65 -24.76 10.76 -17.48
N ASP A 66 -24.88 12.00 -17.96
CA ASP A 66 -25.79 13.06 -17.52
C ASP A 66 -25.82 13.50 -16.04
N GLN A 67 -25.51 14.80 -15.86
CA GLN A 67 -25.99 15.64 -14.77
C GLN A 67 -27.53 15.77 -14.85
N SER A 68 -28.26 14.71 -14.50
CA SER A 68 -29.67 14.82 -14.18
C SER A 68 -30.09 13.70 -13.24
N SER A 69 -30.06 14.04 -11.95
CA SER A 69 -31.08 13.72 -10.96
C SER A 69 -31.85 12.41 -11.14
N SER A 70 -31.29 11.30 -10.66
CA SER A 70 -32.05 10.18 -10.11
C SER A 70 -31.13 9.36 -9.18
N GLU A 71 -31.66 9.02 -8.01
CA GLU A 71 -30.98 8.35 -6.91
C GLU A 71 -30.33 7.02 -7.37
N ASN A 72 -29.00 6.97 -7.35
CA ASN A 72 -28.21 5.79 -7.71
C ASN A 72 -28.12 4.80 -6.52
N GLU A 73 -29.17 4.01 -6.30
CA GLU A 73 -29.17 2.95 -5.27
C GLU A 73 -28.09 1.87 -5.54
N ASP A 74 -27.83 1.52 -6.80
CA ASP A 74 -26.86 0.46 -7.17
C ASP A 74 -25.39 0.87 -6.98
N ALA A 75 -25.02 2.10 -7.36
CA ALA A 75 -23.65 2.58 -7.15
C ALA A 75 -23.32 2.74 -5.66
N THR A 76 -24.32 3.12 -4.87
CA THR A 76 -24.22 3.22 -3.41
C THR A 76 -24.07 1.83 -2.78
N THR A 77 -24.81 0.83 -3.27
CA THR A 77 -24.73 -0.55 -2.76
C THR A 77 -23.38 -1.20 -3.05
N ASN A 78 -22.84 -1.05 -4.27
CA ASN A 78 -21.52 -1.57 -4.62
C ASN A 78 -20.40 -0.93 -3.79
N ASN A 79 -20.49 0.37 -3.51
CA ASN A 79 -19.54 1.08 -2.65
C ASN A 79 -19.55 0.51 -1.22
N ILE A 80 -20.75 0.31 -0.65
CA ILE A 80 -20.92 -0.29 0.68
C ILE A 80 -20.33 -1.71 0.74
N GLU A 81 -20.44 -2.52 -0.32
CA GLU A 81 -19.86 -3.86 -0.36
C GLU A 81 -18.33 -3.85 -0.38
N VAL A 82 -17.74 -2.95 -1.17
CA VAL A 82 -16.27 -2.78 -1.23
C VAL A 82 -15.73 -2.24 0.08
N GLU A 83 -16.36 -1.22 0.66
CA GLU A 83 -16.01 -0.70 1.97
C GLU A 83 -16.06 -1.81 3.04
N LYS A 84 -17.12 -2.62 3.06
CA LYS A 84 -17.21 -3.79 3.97
C LYS A 84 -16.10 -4.80 3.72
N TYR A 85 -15.74 -5.05 2.46
CA TYR A 85 -14.65 -5.94 2.10
C TYR A 85 -13.30 -5.39 2.59
N LEU A 86 -12.97 -4.12 2.31
CA LEU A 86 -11.75 -3.48 2.78
C LEU A 86 -11.67 -3.46 4.32
N ASN A 87 -12.76 -3.11 5.00
CA ASN A 87 -12.85 -3.16 6.46
C ASN A 87 -12.63 -4.58 7.00
N LYS A 88 -13.13 -5.61 6.31
CA LYS A 88 -12.88 -7.00 6.69
C LYS A 88 -11.41 -7.36 6.51
N VAL A 89 -10.78 -6.96 5.40
CA VAL A 89 -9.36 -7.17 5.14
C VAL A 89 -8.52 -6.53 6.23
N ILE A 90 -8.77 -5.26 6.58
CA ILE A 90 -8.10 -4.54 7.66
C ILE A 90 -8.26 -5.25 9.01
N LYS A 91 -9.47 -5.72 9.33
CA LYS A 91 -9.72 -6.46 10.59
C LYS A 91 -9.03 -7.81 10.64
N GLN A 92 -8.90 -8.50 9.51
CA GLN A 92 -8.21 -9.78 9.40
C GLN A 92 -6.68 -9.62 9.37
N SER A 93 -6.23 -8.48 8.86
CA SER A 93 -4.83 -8.17 8.59
C SER A 93 -4.40 -7.02 9.50
N SER A 94 -3.95 -7.34 10.71
CA SER A 94 -3.61 -6.34 11.75
C SER A 94 -2.46 -5.39 11.38
N TYR A 95 -1.82 -5.59 10.22
CA TYR A 95 -0.73 -4.77 9.69
C TYR A 95 -1.20 -3.67 8.75
N PHE A 96 -2.39 -3.75 8.16
CA PHE A 96 -2.95 -2.63 7.40
C PHE A 96 -3.62 -1.66 8.38
N SER A 97 -3.14 -0.42 8.40
CA SER A 97 -3.78 0.63 9.20
C SER A 97 -4.97 1.25 8.48
N SER A 98 -4.90 1.35 7.15
CA SER A 98 -5.93 1.84 6.25
C SER A 98 -5.79 1.20 4.88
N LEU A 99 -6.86 1.24 4.08
CA LEU A 99 -6.88 0.90 2.66
C LEU A 99 -7.83 1.89 1.97
N PHE A 100 -7.47 2.37 0.79
CA PHE A 100 -8.36 3.19 -0.03
C PHE A 100 -8.18 2.82 -1.50
N ILE A 101 -9.20 3.09 -2.31
CA ILE A 101 -9.16 2.79 -3.75
C ILE A 101 -9.43 4.06 -4.52
N THR A 102 -8.66 4.26 -5.58
CA THR A 102 -8.84 5.34 -6.56
C THR A 102 -9.27 4.82 -7.92
N ASP A 103 -9.99 5.64 -8.69
CA ASP A 103 -10.29 5.37 -10.10
C ASP A 103 -9.11 5.76 -11.02
N LYS A 104 -9.28 5.56 -12.34
CA LYS A 104 -8.30 5.94 -13.38
C LYS A 104 -7.96 7.43 -13.44
N ASN A 105 -8.75 8.28 -12.78
CA ASN A 105 -8.54 9.73 -12.71
C ASN A 105 -8.00 10.14 -11.34
N GLY A 106 -7.62 9.19 -10.48
CA GLY A 106 -7.09 9.44 -9.15
C GLY A 106 -8.15 9.86 -8.13
N TYR A 107 -9.45 9.80 -8.43
CA TYR A 107 -10.51 10.08 -7.46
C TYR A 107 -10.69 8.91 -6.51
N ILE A 108 -10.80 9.21 -5.22
CA ILE A 108 -11.13 8.19 -4.22
C ILE A 108 -12.55 7.71 -4.47
N ILE A 109 -12.72 6.40 -4.60
CA ILE A 109 -14.02 5.77 -4.77
C ILE A 109 -14.46 4.97 -3.55
N ASN A 110 -13.53 4.48 -2.74
CA ASN A 110 -13.80 3.65 -1.57
C ASN A 110 -12.72 3.82 -0.51
N LEU A 111 -13.14 3.69 0.76
CA LEU A 111 -12.29 3.84 1.94
C LEU A 111 -12.58 2.70 2.91
N GLY A 112 -11.53 1.99 3.33
CA GLY A 112 -11.61 1.01 4.42
C GLY A 112 -11.52 1.64 5.81
N THR A 113 -11.21 2.95 5.90
CA THR A 113 -11.16 3.72 7.15
C THR A 113 -11.64 5.15 6.94
N ASN A 114 -12.14 5.77 8.02
CA ASN A 114 -12.51 7.18 8.02
C ASN A 114 -11.23 8.01 8.03
N ASP A 115 -10.85 8.53 6.87
CA ASP A 115 -10.46 9.93 6.61
C ASP A 115 -9.39 9.94 5.53
N VAL A 116 -9.71 10.59 4.42
CA VAL A 116 -8.70 11.08 3.50
C VAL A 116 -9.08 12.52 3.24
N SER A 117 -8.23 13.45 3.66
CA SER A 117 -8.47 14.89 3.54
C SER A 117 -8.48 15.38 2.08
N THR A 118 -8.06 14.52 1.15
CA THR A 118 -7.80 14.83 -0.26
C THR A 118 -8.76 14.06 -1.15
N ASN A 119 -9.39 14.75 -2.11
CA ASN A 119 -10.39 14.16 -3.01
C ASN A 119 -9.78 13.51 -4.28
N THR A 120 -8.52 13.82 -4.62
CA THR A 120 -7.85 13.29 -5.82
C THR A 120 -6.33 13.22 -5.67
N PHE A 121 -5.71 12.19 -6.27
CA PHE A 121 -4.27 11.95 -6.22
C PHE A 121 -3.60 11.88 -7.60
N LYS A 122 -4.30 12.28 -8.67
CA LYS A 122 -3.82 12.10 -10.05
C LYS A 122 -2.46 12.74 -10.32
N ASP A 123 -2.19 13.87 -9.70
CA ASP A 123 -0.96 14.65 -9.92
C ASP A 123 0.18 14.21 -9.00
N GLU A 124 -0.06 13.23 -8.12
CA GLU A 124 0.94 12.71 -7.21
C GLU A 124 1.90 11.75 -7.92
N GLU A 125 3.19 11.87 -7.62
CA GLU A 125 4.23 11.03 -8.23
C GLU A 125 4.01 9.55 -7.92
N TRP A 126 3.75 9.22 -6.65
CA TRP A 126 3.50 7.84 -6.22
C TRP A 126 2.29 7.22 -6.92
N TRP A 127 1.25 8.02 -7.21
CA TRP A 127 0.04 7.52 -7.85
C TRP A 127 0.33 7.22 -9.32
N ASN A 128 1.04 8.13 -10.00
CA ASN A 128 1.44 7.95 -11.39
C ASN A 128 2.41 6.77 -11.55
N GLU A 129 3.36 6.60 -10.64
CA GLU A 129 4.28 5.45 -10.63
C GLU A 129 3.50 4.14 -10.47
N ALA A 130 2.64 4.04 -9.44
CA ALA A 130 1.82 2.85 -9.23
C ALA A 130 0.93 2.56 -10.43
N PHE A 131 0.21 3.56 -10.95
CA PHE A 131 -0.73 3.40 -12.05
C PHE A 131 -0.03 2.93 -13.35
N ASN A 132 1.16 3.45 -13.66
CA ASN A 132 1.86 3.15 -14.90
C ASN A 132 2.78 1.93 -14.80
N GLU A 133 3.50 1.77 -13.68
CA GLU A 133 4.53 0.74 -13.50
C GLU A 133 3.99 -0.50 -12.75
N GLY A 134 2.91 -0.32 -11.99
CA GLY A 134 2.18 -1.38 -11.32
C GLY A 134 2.30 -1.34 -9.80
N ILE A 135 3.34 -0.71 -9.27
CA ILE A 135 3.58 -0.56 -7.84
C ILE A 135 4.36 0.72 -7.56
N SER A 136 4.12 1.35 -6.42
CA SER A 136 4.99 2.39 -5.88
C SER A 136 5.08 2.29 -4.37
N PHE A 137 6.13 2.87 -3.81
CA PHE A 137 6.38 2.96 -2.38
C PHE A 137 6.62 4.40 -2.00
N LYS A 138 6.09 4.82 -0.85
CA LYS A 138 6.48 6.08 -0.23
C LYS A 138 7.35 5.83 0.99
N ASP A 139 8.17 6.82 1.30
CA ASP A 139 8.92 6.87 2.55
C ASP A 139 7.99 6.86 3.77
N LEU A 140 8.55 6.50 4.92
CA LEU A 140 7.84 6.51 6.20
C LEU A 140 7.38 7.94 6.53
N GLU A 141 6.07 8.13 6.65
CA GLU A 141 5.46 9.41 7.00
C GLU A 141 4.55 9.29 8.22
N TYR A 142 4.36 10.40 8.94
CA TYR A 142 3.39 10.45 10.02
C TYR A 142 2.01 10.79 9.46
N ASP A 143 1.06 9.89 9.64
CA ASP A 143 -0.33 10.10 9.27
C ASP A 143 -1.10 10.67 10.47
N GLU A 144 -1.55 11.93 10.34
CA GLU A 144 -2.27 12.64 11.41
C GLU A 144 -3.64 12.02 11.71
N THR A 145 -4.30 11.41 10.71
CA THR A 145 -5.59 10.75 10.88
C THR A 145 -5.45 9.44 11.66
N LEU A 146 -4.40 8.67 11.37
CA LEU A 146 -4.13 7.38 11.99
C LEU A 146 -3.30 7.50 13.29
N GLU A 147 -2.79 8.70 13.57
CA GLU A 147 -1.88 9.05 14.66
C GLU A 147 -0.63 8.16 14.74
N LYS A 148 -0.11 7.71 13.58
CA LYS A 148 0.97 6.71 13.49
C LYS A 148 1.91 6.99 12.32
N TYR A 149 3.13 6.46 12.43
CA TYR A 149 4.03 6.36 11.27
C TYR A 149 3.59 5.22 10.37
N VAL A 150 3.43 5.50 9.09
CA VAL A 150 2.97 4.56 8.06
C VAL A 150 3.91 4.59 6.87
N MET A 151 4.00 3.45 6.18
CA MET A 151 4.68 3.32 4.89
C MET A 151 3.62 2.97 3.85
N PRO A 152 3.20 3.92 3.00
CA PRO A 152 2.26 3.65 1.93
C PRO A 152 2.87 2.71 0.87
N ILE A 153 2.11 1.67 0.52
CA ILE A 153 2.39 0.77 -0.59
C ILE A 153 1.21 0.87 -1.53
N ASN A 154 1.44 1.25 -2.79
CA ASN A 154 0.38 1.50 -3.74
C ASN A 154 0.50 0.51 -4.90
N ILE A 155 -0.60 -0.11 -5.31
CA ILE A 155 -0.61 -1.12 -6.38
C ILE A 155 -1.66 -0.76 -7.44
N ALA A 156 -1.28 -0.88 -8.72
CA ALA A 156 -2.24 -0.73 -9.81
C ALA A 156 -3.31 -1.82 -9.77
N ILE A 157 -4.55 -1.38 -9.86
CA ILE A 157 -5.69 -2.25 -10.11
C ILE A 157 -5.84 -2.39 -11.62
N LYS A 158 -5.72 -3.61 -12.13
CA LYS A 158 -5.76 -3.90 -13.57
C LYS A 158 -7.03 -4.66 -13.94
N ASN A 159 -7.63 -4.30 -15.06
CA ASN A 159 -8.75 -5.06 -15.63
C ASN A 159 -8.26 -6.37 -16.30
N GLU A 160 -9.21 -7.17 -16.81
CA GLU A 160 -8.90 -8.44 -17.50
C GLU A 160 -7.97 -8.27 -18.74
N LYS A 161 -7.89 -7.06 -19.30
CA LYS A 161 -7.01 -6.72 -20.44
C LYS A 161 -5.61 -6.28 -19.99
N GLY A 162 -5.34 -6.27 -18.69
CA GLY A 162 -4.08 -5.81 -18.11
C GLY A 162 -3.92 -4.29 -18.07
N GLN A 163 -4.98 -3.53 -18.33
CA GLN A 163 -4.96 -2.06 -18.29
C GLN A 163 -5.23 -1.58 -16.87
N SER A 164 -4.43 -0.64 -16.38
CA SER A 164 -4.68 0.01 -15.08
C SER A 164 -5.99 0.80 -15.13
N ILE A 165 -6.87 0.52 -14.17
CA ILE A 165 -8.19 1.16 -14.01
C ILE A 165 -8.30 1.92 -12.68
N GLY A 166 -7.30 1.81 -11.82
CA GLY A 166 -7.23 2.47 -10.52
C GLY A 166 -5.95 2.10 -9.76
N VAL A 167 -5.85 2.59 -8.53
CA VAL A 167 -4.77 2.26 -7.57
C VAL A 167 -5.40 1.96 -6.21
N ILE A 168 -4.88 0.94 -5.53
CA ILE A 168 -5.16 0.62 -4.11
C ILE A 168 -3.93 0.87 -3.25
#